data_AF-A0A8J3CGW8-F1
#
_entry.id   AF-A0A8J3CGW8-F1
#
_cell.length_a   1.000
_cell.length_b   1.000
_cell.length_c   1.000
_cell.angle_alpha   90.00
_cell.angle_beta   90.00
_cell.angle_gamma   90.00
#
_symmetry.space_group_name_H-M   'P 1'
#
loop_
_entity.id
_entity.type
_entity.pdbx_description
1 polymer ?
#
loop_
_entity_poly.entity_id
_entity_poly.type
_entity_poly.pdbx_seq_one_letter_code
_entity_poly.pdbx_strand_id
1 'polypeptide(L)'
;MRIALLSVVMVAVLATVVTTTTGVVRSVIGGGGDENTTYGICDAMIGAWPEGGLPRAEQEVRRLGDESKRIAALIITIGKQRDLPPRAWQIALQAARQESGIRNLTYGDRDSLGIFQIRGMHGSLRERLDVTWQINWFYDTLVRIRGWERMRPGDAAQAVERSAFPDRYHRWEPMAVQLVADIGNVEDPTGCYAAPPPSESASRAVSFVFGELGDAYEWGATGPDRWDCSALVQAAYRAGGVQIPRVTYDQWKAGAYIPIEQVQPGDLVFYGNMNDVRTIHHVGLYIGNGEMIEAPYTGANVRKSKITVWPDLIPYAVRPGV
;
A
#
# COMPACT_ATOMS: atom_id res chain seq x y z
N MET A 1 20.15 -91.23 2.30
CA MET A 1 18.91 -91.81 1.73
C MET A 1 18.18 -90.70 0.98
N ARG A 2 18.13 -90.82 -0.36
CA ARG A 2 17.21 -90.23 -1.37
C ARG A 2 16.68 -88.78 -1.20
N ILE A 3 17.05 -87.87 -2.11
CA ILE A 3 16.26 -87.32 -3.26
C ILE A 3 15.15 -86.34 -2.77
N ALA A 4 15.33 -85.02 -2.87
CA ALA A 4 15.13 -84.11 -4.02
C ALA A 4 13.71 -83.52 -4.16
N LEU A 5 13.67 -82.18 -4.10
CA LEU A 5 13.02 -81.23 -5.02
C LEU A 5 11.49 -81.26 -5.29
N LEU A 6 10.97 -80.02 -5.29
CA LEU A 6 9.88 -79.43 -6.10
C LEU A 6 8.46 -79.41 -5.52
N SER A 7 8.03 -78.19 -5.21
CA SER A 7 6.72 -77.68 -5.65
C SER A 7 6.82 -76.18 -5.90
N VAL A 8 6.40 -75.79 -7.10
CA VAL A 8 6.43 -74.46 -7.72
C VAL A 8 5.03 -73.83 -7.60
N VAL A 9 4.97 -72.49 -7.74
CA VAL A 9 3.83 -71.63 -8.13
C VAL A 9 3.00 -71.04 -6.98
N MET A 10 3.07 -69.70 -6.76
CA MET A 10 2.06 -68.75 -7.27
C MET A 10 2.49 -67.28 -7.02
N VAL A 11 2.15 -66.43 -7.99
CA VAL A 11 2.46 -65.00 -8.14
C VAL A 11 1.55 -64.12 -7.28
N ALA A 12 2.07 -63.03 -6.70
CA ALA A 12 1.32 -61.78 -6.51
C ALA A 12 2.27 -60.58 -6.37
N VAL A 13 2.01 -59.56 -7.20
CA VAL A 13 2.75 -58.30 -7.37
C VAL A 13 2.40 -57.32 -6.25
N LEU A 14 3.40 -56.64 -5.67
CA LEU A 14 3.19 -55.40 -4.92
C LEU A 14 4.38 -54.46 -5.15
N ALA A 15 4.07 -53.29 -5.70
CA ALA A 15 5.02 -52.26 -6.10
C ALA A 15 5.48 -51.42 -4.90
N THR A 16 6.79 -51.16 -4.82
CA THR A 16 7.36 -50.11 -3.97
C THR A 16 8.40 -49.33 -4.77
N VAL A 17 8.12 -48.06 -5.00
CA VAL A 17 9.00 -47.07 -5.63
C VAL A 17 10.01 -46.59 -4.60
N VAL A 18 11.29 -46.67 -4.97
CA VAL A 18 12.44 -46.19 -4.21
C VAL A 18 12.68 -44.71 -4.54
N THR A 19 12.78 -43.87 -3.52
CA THR A 19 13.53 -42.60 -3.63
C THR A 19 14.35 -42.39 -2.36
N THR A 20 15.67 -42.37 -2.55
CA THR A 20 16.71 -42.14 -1.55
C THR A 20 16.82 -40.66 -1.17
N THR A 21 16.79 -40.36 0.12
CA THR A 21 17.12 -39.05 0.70
C THR A 21 18.62 -38.97 1.01
N THR A 22 19.34 -38.06 0.35
CA THR A 22 20.64 -37.57 0.82
C THR A 22 20.50 -36.10 1.17
N GLY A 23 20.79 -35.79 2.44
CA GLY A 23 20.68 -34.45 3.01
C GLY A 23 21.78 -33.50 2.56
N VAL A 24 21.49 -32.21 2.71
CA VAL A 24 22.46 -31.13 2.68
C VAL A 24 22.30 -30.34 3.99
N VAL A 25 23.46 -30.02 4.56
CA VAL A 25 23.74 -29.51 5.90
C VAL A 25 23.11 -28.15 6.17
N ARG A 26 22.46 -28.02 7.35
CA ARG A 26 21.90 -26.77 7.90
C ARG A 26 22.98 -26.07 8.72
N SER A 27 23.42 -24.88 8.32
CA SER A 27 24.21 -23.99 9.19
C SER A 27 23.28 -23.05 9.95
N VAL A 28 23.39 -23.06 11.28
CA VAL A 28 22.63 -22.27 12.24
C VAL A 28 23.37 -20.98 12.57
N ILE A 29 22.72 -19.83 12.39
CA ILE A 29 22.77 -18.61 13.22
C ILE A 29 21.38 -17.98 13.04
N GLY A 30 20.40 -18.09 13.94
CA GLY A 30 20.35 -17.58 15.30
C GLY A 30 19.22 -16.54 15.36
N GLY A 31 18.02 -16.95 15.78
CA GLY A 31 16.84 -16.09 15.90
C GLY A 31 15.54 -16.89 15.83
N GLY A 32 15.05 -17.37 16.98
CA GLY A 32 13.76 -18.04 17.06
C GLY A 32 12.63 -17.03 16.95
N GLY A 33 11.84 -17.14 15.89
CA GLY A 33 10.56 -16.46 15.70
C GLY A 33 9.64 -17.42 14.95
N ASP A 34 8.43 -17.61 15.47
CA ASP A 34 7.48 -18.64 15.04
C ASP A 34 7.21 -18.60 13.51
N GLU A 35 7.47 -19.73 12.87
CA GLU A 35 7.11 -20.05 11.49
C GLU A 35 5.58 -20.26 11.38
N ASN A 36 4.75 -19.21 11.43
CA ASN A 36 3.40 -19.29 10.81
C ASN A 36 2.65 -17.98 10.52
N THR A 37 3.32 -16.83 10.51
CA THR A 37 2.64 -15.58 10.15
C THR A 37 3.22 -15.02 8.87
N THR A 38 2.74 -15.53 7.74
CA THR A 38 2.96 -14.94 6.42
C THR A 38 2.13 -13.64 6.28
N TYR A 39 2.41 -12.65 7.13
CA TYR A 39 1.92 -11.28 6.94
C TYR A 39 2.99 -10.51 6.19
N GLY A 40 2.93 -10.56 4.86
CA GLY A 40 3.90 -9.87 4.03
C GLY A 40 3.75 -10.23 2.56
N ILE A 41 2.53 -10.20 2.04
CA ILE A 41 2.44 -9.74 0.65
C ILE A 41 2.92 -8.29 0.77
N CYS A 42 4.04 -7.95 0.11
CA CYS A 42 4.34 -6.55 -0.18
C CYS A 42 3.08 -6.01 -0.84
N ASP A 43 2.20 -5.41 -0.05
CA ASP A 43 1.00 -4.84 -0.61
C ASP A 43 1.51 -3.54 -1.17
N ALA A 44 1.87 -3.57 -2.45
CA ALA A 44 2.35 -2.42 -3.16
C ALA A 44 1.49 -1.21 -2.88
N MET A 45 0.18 -1.35 -2.65
CA MET A 45 -0.70 -0.25 -2.28
C MET A 45 -0.25 0.58 -1.05
N ILE A 46 0.68 0.07 -0.23
CA ILE A 46 1.22 0.70 0.99
C ILE A 46 2.54 1.45 0.74
N GLY A 47 3.21 1.23 -0.39
CA GLY A 47 4.46 1.92 -0.72
C GLY A 47 5.70 1.35 -0.05
N ALA A 48 6.85 1.78 -0.57
CA ALA A 48 8.17 1.56 0.00
C ALA A 48 8.40 2.45 1.21
N TRP A 49 8.84 1.90 2.34
CA TRP A 49 9.36 2.71 3.44
C TRP A 49 10.87 2.84 3.29
N PRO A 50 11.45 4.05 3.36
CA PRO A 50 12.89 4.16 3.58
C PRO A 50 13.28 3.40 4.86
N GLU A 51 14.42 2.72 4.87
CA GLU A 51 15.10 2.42 6.14
C GLU A 51 15.28 3.73 6.92
N GLY A 52 14.68 3.82 8.11
CA GLY A 52 14.69 5.04 8.92
C GLY A 52 13.64 6.07 8.53
N GLY A 53 12.39 5.61 8.30
CA GLY A 53 11.12 6.35 8.35
C GLY A 53 11.23 7.86 8.14
N LEU A 54 10.70 8.36 7.00
CA LEU A 54 10.78 9.77 6.59
C LEU A 54 10.94 10.75 7.76
N PRO A 55 11.90 11.69 7.71
CA PRO A 55 12.03 12.76 8.70
C PRO A 55 10.68 13.44 9.01
N ARG A 56 9.76 13.47 8.04
CA ARG A 56 8.39 13.97 8.20
C ARG A 56 7.49 13.09 9.07
N ALA A 57 7.45 11.77 8.87
CA ALA A 57 6.60 10.88 9.65
C ALA A 57 7.07 10.81 11.11
N GLU A 58 8.39 10.70 11.33
CA GLU A 58 8.98 10.81 12.66
C GLU A 58 8.68 12.17 13.31
N GLN A 59 8.78 13.27 12.57
CA GLN A 59 8.39 14.58 13.07
C GLN A 59 6.88 14.64 13.41
N GLU A 60 6.02 14.04 12.60
CA GLU A 60 4.58 13.97 12.86
C GLU A 60 4.28 13.17 14.14
N VAL A 61 4.94 12.02 14.34
CA VAL A 61 4.85 11.23 15.58
C VAL A 61 5.39 11.99 16.79
N ARG A 62 6.56 12.65 16.67
CA ARG A 62 7.16 13.46 17.74
C ARG A 62 6.27 14.61 18.18
N ARG A 63 5.52 15.21 17.25
CA ARG A 63 4.58 16.32 17.50
C ARG A 63 3.26 15.87 18.15
N LEU A 64 2.99 14.57 18.28
CA LEU A 64 1.80 14.10 19.00
C LEU A 64 1.90 14.45 20.49
N GLY A 65 0.81 14.96 21.04
CA GLY A 65 0.68 15.21 22.48
C GLY A 65 0.55 13.91 23.28
N ASP A 66 0.70 14.00 24.60
CA ASP A 66 0.71 12.84 25.50
C ASP A 66 -0.63 12.09 25.53
N GLU A 67 -1.74 12.79 25.35
CA GLU A 67 -3.07 12.17 25.17
C GLU A 67 -3.08 11.29 23.91
N SER A 68 -2.68 11.85 22.77
CA SER A 68 -2.67 11.15 21.48
C SER A 68 -1.77 9.92 21.48
N LYS A 69 -0.60 10.00 22.13
CA LYS A 69 0.30 8.84 22.30
C LYS A 69 -0.34 7.74 23.14
N ARG A 70 -1.02 8.08 24.25
CA ARG A 70 -1.75 7.10 25.07
C ARG A 70 -2.91 6.46 24.31
N ILE A 71 -3.66 7.23 23.53
CA ILE A 71 -4.76 6.71 22.71
C ILE A 71 -4.23 5.81 21.58
N ALA A 72 -3.14 6.19 20.91
CA ALA A 72 -2.49 5.37 19.89
C ALA A 72 -2.03 4.02 20.46
N ALA A 73 -1.43 4.03 21.67
CA ALA A 73 -1.07 2.80 22.37
C ALA A 73 -2.29 1.95 22.75
N LEU A 74 -3.41 2.58 23.11
CA LEU A 74 -4.65 1.87 23.42
C LEU A 74 -5.26 1.20 22.18
N ILE A 75 -5.23 1.87 21.02
CA ILE A 75 -5.65 1.29 19.72
C ILE A 75 -4.88 0.00 19.46
N ILE A 76 -3.55 0.06 19.52
CA ILE A 76 -2.67 -1.10 19.30
C ILE A 76 -2.90 -2.19 20.35
N THR A 77 -3.04 -1.81 21.63
CA THR A 77 -3.25 -2.76 22.73
C THR A 77 -4.56 -3.54 22.56
N ILE A 78 -5.66 -2.86 22.27
CA ILE A 78 -6.96 -3.52 22.03
C ILE A 78 -6.90 -4.38 20.77
N GLY A 79 -6.23 -3.89 19.72
CA GLY A 79 -6.00 -4.67 18.51
C GLY A 79 -5.27 -5.99 18.77
N LYS A 80 -4.20 -5.97 19.59
CA LYS A 80 -3.49 -7.17 20.05
C LYS A 80 -4.39 -8.09 20.88
N GLN A 81 -5.15 -7.53 21.84
CA GLN A 81 -6.07 -8.31 22.69
C GLN A 81 -7.15 -9.03 21.88
N ARG A 82 -7.50 -8.49 20.70
CA ARG A 82 -8.48 -9.05 19.77
C ARG A 82 -7.88 -9.93 18.67
N ASP A 83 -6.57 -10.21 18.73
CA ASP A 83 -5.84 -10.99 17.73
C ASP A 83 -6.01 -10.43 16.29
N LEU A 84 -6.13 -9.11 16.17
CA LEU A 84 -6.22 -8.44 14.87
C LEU A 84 -4.81 -8.19 14.34
N PRO A 85 -4.57 -8.32 13.02
CA PRO A 85 -3.24 -8.09 12.45
C PRO A 85 -2.83 -6.61 12.56
N PRO A 86 -1.52 -6.30 12.53
CA PRO A 86 -1.00 -4.93 12.59
C PRO A 86 -1.66 -3.96 11.61
N ARG A 87 -2.05 -4.45 10.43
CA ARG A 87 -2.82 -3.70 9.42
C ARG A 87 -4.11 -3.11 9.96
N ALA A 88 -4.86 -3.82 10.82
CA ALA A 88 -6.07 -3.27 11.43
C ALA A 88 -5.75 -2.07 12.33
N TRP A 89 -4.65 -2.14 13.08
CA TRP A 89 -4.23 -1.07 13.98
C TRP A 89 -3.77 0.15 13.19
N GLN A 90 -3.04 -0.07 12.09
CA GLN A 90 -2.68 0.99 11.13
C GLN A 90 -3.93 1.70 10.60
N ILE A 91 -4.94 0.96 10.13
CA ILE A 91 -6.20 1.51 9.61
C ILE A 91 -6.89 2.38 10.67
N ALA A 92 -6.98 1.89 11.91
CA ALA A 92 -7.57 2.64 13.02
C ALA A 92 -6.76 3.91 13.37
N LEU A 93 -5.44 3.85 13.35
CA LEU A 93 -4.58 5.03 13.61
C LEU A 93 -4.77 6.11 12.55
N GLN A 94 -4.91 5.73 11.27
CA GLN A 94 -5.20 6.67 10.18
C GLN A 94 -6.56 7.33 10.33
N ALA A 95 -7.59 6.55 10.66
CA ALA A 95 -8.93 7.06 10.94
C ALA A 95 -8.90 8.05 12.12
N ALA A 96 -8.37 7.63 13.27
CA ALA A 96 -8.30 8.48 14.46
C ALA A 96 -7.50 9.76 14.21
N ARG A 97 -6.42 9.69 13.42
CA ARG A 97 -5.62 10.85 13.06
C ARG A 97 -6.39 11.82 12.18
N GLN A 98 -7.11 11.31 11.20
CA GLN A 98 -7.90 12.13 10.29
C GLN A 98 -9.11 12.76 10.98
N GLU A 99 -9.79 12.02 11.85
CA GLU A 99 -11.05 12.44 12.47
C GLU A 99 -10.84 13.43 13.62
N SER A 100 -9.84 13.21 14.47
CA SER A 100 -9.68 14.00 15.71
C SER A 100 -8.26 14.51 15.97
N GLY A 101 -7.30 14.10 15.14
CA GLY A 101 -5.88 14.23 15.46
C GLY A 101 -5.45 13.23 16.54
N ILE A 102 -6.17 12.11 16.72
CA ILE A 102 -6.02 11.14 17.81
C ILE A 102 -6.30 11.78 19.18
N ARG A 103 -7.44 12.43 19.35
CA ARG A 103 -7.85 13.08 20.61
C ARG A 103 -9.30 12.78 20.92
N ASN A 104 -9.65 12.63 22.20
CA ASN A 104 -11.03 12.33 22.55
C ASN A 104 -11.88 13.60 22.58
N LEU A 105 -12.31 14.06 21.40
CA LEU A 105 -13.02 15.32 21.27
C LEU A 105 -14.46 15.23 21.80
N THR A 106 -14.87 16.22 22.59
CA THR A 106 -16.26 16.36 23.07
C THR A 106 -17.13 17.17 22.11
N TYR A 107 -16.64 17.42 20.90
CA TYR A 107 -17.31 18.19 19.84
C TYR A 107 -16.90 17.63 18.47
N GLY A 108 -17.62 18.03 17.44
CA GLY A 108 -17.45 17.55 16.08
C GLY A 108 -18.44 18.18 15.11
N ASP A 109 -18.44 17.71 13.87
CA ASP A 109 -19.55 18.02 12.95
C ASP A 109 -20.85 17.39 13.46
N ARG A 110 -21.92 18.19 13.50
CA ARG A 110 -23.23 17.79 14.04
C ARG A 110 -23.13 17.21 15.45
N ASP A 111 -23.35 15.91 15.58
CA ASP A 111 -23.37 15.16 16.83
C ASP A 111 -22.22 14.16 16.94
N SER A 112 -21.23 14.22 16.05
CA SER A 112 -20.01 13.41 16.10
C SER A 112 -19.17 13.67 17.34
N LEU A 113 -18.64 12.61 17.95
CA LEU A 113 -17.81 12.69 19.15
C LEU A 113 -16.65 11.70 19.13
N GLY A 114 -15.63 12.03 19.92
CA GLY A 114 -14.53 11.16 20.26
C GLY A 114 -13.47 11.04 19.18
N ILE A 115 -12.64 10.00 19.30
CA ILE A 115 -11.42 9.81 18.50
C ILE A 115 -11.71 9.50 17.04
N PHE A 116 -12.85 8.86 16.75
CA PHE A 116 -13.33 8.51 15.42
C PHE A 116 -14.52 9.37 14.97
N GLN A 117 -14.89 10.41 15.74
CA GLN A 117 -16.01 11.30 15.37
C GLN A 117 -17.32 10.54 15.08
N ILE A 118 -17.63 9.53 15.91
CA ILE A 118 -18.78 8.64 15.72
C ILE A 118 -20.10 9.41 15.91
N ARG A 119 -21.02 9.27 14.95
CA ARG A 119 -22.37 9.85 14.97
C ARG A 119 -23.25 9.23 16.05
N GLY A 120 -24.19 10.00 16.60
CA GLY A 120 -25.11 9.56 17.66
C GLY A 120 -26.00 8.38 17.30
N MET A 121 -26.26 8.16 16.01
CA MET A 121 -27.00 6.99 15.55
C MET A 121 -26.30 5.64 15.82
N HIS A 122 -25.00 5.66 16.12
CA HIS A 122 -24.20 4.45 16.37
C HIS A 122 -23.97 4.15 17.86
N GLY A 123 -24.33 5.06 18.76
CA GLY A 123 -24.13 4.86 20.20
C GLY A 123 -24.58 6.05 21.06
N SER A 124 -24.78 5.79 22.34
CA SER A 124 -25.13 6.82 23.33
C SER A 124 -24.00 7.84 23.53
N LEU A 125 -24.31 8.98 24.16
CA LEU A 125 -23.31 10.01 24.51
C LEU A 125 -22.17 9.43 25.36
N ARG A 126 -22.51 8.57 26.33
CA ARG A 126 -21.54 7.95 27.24
C ARG A 126 -20.59 7.01 26.48
N GLU A 127 -21.13 6.19 25.60
CA GLU A 127 -20.35 5.25 24.78
C GLU A 127 -19.40 5.99 23.83
N ARG A 128 -19.88 7.03 23.14
CA ARG A 128 -19.07 7.77 22.16
C ARG A 128 -18.01 8.67 22.77
N LEU A 129 -18.04 8.92 24.09
CA LEU A 129 -16.97 9.57 24.83
C LEU A 129 -16.00 8.57 25.47
N ASP A 130 -16.33 7.27 25.48
CA ASP A 130 -15.45 6.21 25.97
C ASP A 130 -14.52 5.75 24.84
N VAL A 131 -13.22 6.02 24.99
CA VAL A 131 -12.21 5.68 23.98
C VAL A 131 -12.15 4.16 23.74
N THR A 132 -12.30 3.34 24.78
CA THR A 132 -12.24 1.87 24.66
C THR A 132 -13.43 1.35 23.86
N TRP A 133 -14.62 1.89 24.12
CA TRP A 133 -15.81 1.55 23.35
C TRP A 133 -15.65 1.92 21.87
N GLN A 134 -15.15 3.13 21.60
CA GLN A 134 -14.93 3.62 20.23
C GLN A 134 -13.96 2.74 19.43
N ILE A 135 -12.86 2.29 20.05
CA ILE A 135 -11.90 1.38 19.41
C ILE A 135 -12.54 0.04 19.08
N ASN A 136 -13.33 -0.52 20.00
CA ASN A 136 -14.03 -1.77 19.75
C ASN A 136 -15.09 -1.62 18.65
N TRP A 137 -15.85 -0.53 18.67
CA TRP A 137 -16.82 -0.22 17.62
C TRP A 137 -16.16 -0.11 16.24
N PHE A 138 -15.00 0.55 16.16
CA PHE A 138 -14.24 0.69 14.91
C PHE A 138 -13.82 -0.68 14.38
N TYR A 139 -13.22 -1.52 15.23
CA TYR A 139 -12.79 -2.86 14.82
C TYR A 139 -13.96 -3.78 14.46
N ASP A 140 -15.06 -3.75 15.20
CA ASP A 140 -16.29 -4.48 14.87
C ASP A 140 -16.86 -4.07 13.52
N THR A 141 -16.68 -2.81 13.15
CA THR A 141 -17.13 -2.29 11.85
C THR A 141 -16.16 -2.69 10.74
N LEU A 142 -14.84 -2.55 10.97
CA LEU A 142 -13.80 -2.90 10.01
C LEU A 142 -13.89 -4.36 9.56
N VAL A 143 -13.96 -5.30 10.50
CA VAL A 143 -13.94 -6.74 10.18
C VAL A 143 -15.19 -7.24 9.45
N ARG A 144 -16.27 -6.43 9.40
CA ARG A 144 -17.48 -6.73 8.62
C ARG A 144 -17.35 -6.29 7.15
N ILE A 145 -16.35 -5.50 6.81
CA ILE A 145 -16.12 -5.02 5.44
C ILE A 145 -15.42 -6.13 4.66
N ARG A 146 -16.09 -6.67 3.63
CA ARG A 146 -15.52 -7.75 2.83
C ARG A 146 -14.22 -7.31 2.14
N GLY A 147 -13.13 -8.03 2.41
CA GLY A 147 -11.84 -7.83 1.75
C GLY A 147 -11.05 -6.63 2.25
N TRP A 148 -11.39 -6.07 3.42
CA TRP A 148 -10.66 -4.96 4.04
C TRP A 148 -9.15 -5.25 4.17
N GLU A 149 -8.77 -6.52 4.34
CA GLU A 149 -7.39 -6.97 4.46
C GLU A 149 -6.56 -6.67 3.21
N ARG A 150 -7.23 -6.58 2.05
CA ARG A 150 -6.64 -6.32 0.73
C ARG A 150 -6.92 -4.91 0.23
N MET A 151 -7.67 -4.12 0.99
CA MET A 151 -7.86 -2.71 0.68
C MET A 151 -6.61 -1.94 1.09
N ARG A 152 -6.34 -0.85 0.38
CA ARG A 152 -5.40 0.14 0.88
C ARG A 152 -5.87 0.60 2.27
N PRO A 153 -4.99 0.75 3.27
CA PRO A 153 -5.41 1.09 4.63
C PRO A 153 -6.31 2.33 4.72
N GLY A 154 -6.04 3.39 3.95
CA GLY A 154 -6.91 4.56 3.93
C GLY A 154 -8.30 4.31 3.30
N ASP A 155 -8.42 3.40 2.33
CA ASP A 155 -9.71 3.02 1.74
C ASP A 155 -10.53 2.20 2.75
N ALA A 156 -9.87 1.31 3.51
CA ALA A 156 -10.51 0.57 4.59
C ALA A 156 -11.00 1.52 5.70
N ALA A 157 -10.19 2.52 6.07
CA ALA A 157 -10.58 3.56 7.03
C ALA A 157 -11.80 4.35 6.51
N GLN A 158 -11.78 4.77 5.25
CA GLN A 158 -12.91 5.43 4.61
C GLN A 158 -14.16 4.52 4.56
N ALA A 159 -14.01 3.22 4.35
CA ALA A 159 -15.15 2.30 4.31
C ALA A 159 -15.82 2.14 5.69
N VAL A 160 -15.06 2.30 6.78
CA VAL A 160 -15.58 2.40 8.15
C VAL A 160 -16.26 3.75 8.39
N GLU A 161 -15.54 4.85 8.16
CA GLU A 161 -15.98 6.22 8.54
C GLU A 161 -17.03 6.82 7.60
N ARG A 162 -16.99 6.45 6.31
CA ARG A 162 -17.88 6.94 5.25
C ARG A 162 -17.92 8.47 5.16
N SER A 163 -16.75 9.08 5.24
CA SER A 163 -16.55 10.53 5.11
C SER A 163 -16.85 11.03 3.68
N ALA A 164 -17.15 12.33 3.56
CA ALA A 164 -17.31 13.00 2.27
C ALA A 164 -15.99 13.18 1.49
N PHE A 165 -14.85 12.84 2.11
CA PHE A 165 -13.51 13.03 1.55
C PHE A 165 -12.70 11.73 1.64
N PRO A 166 -12.94 10.77 0.72
CA PRO A 166 -12.42 9.41 0.82
C PRO A 166 -10.89 9.34 0.89
N ASP A 167 -10.20 10.27 0.23
CA ASP A 167 -8.76 10.18 0.08
C ASP A 167 -7.96 10.75 1.27
N ARG A 168 -8.63 11.35 2.27
CA ARG A 168 -7.94 12.06 3.35
C ARG A 168 -7.23 11.14 4.33
N TYR A 169 -7.61 9.87 4.44
CA TYR A 169 -6.98 8.93 5.36
C TYR A 169 -5.59 8.50 4.90
N HIS A 170 -5.38 8.44 3.58
CA HIS A 170 -4.15 7.97 2.96
C HIS A 170 -2.90 8.73 3.39
N ARG A 171 -3.03 10.05 3.62
CA ARG A 171 -1.91 10.91 4.01
C ARG A 171 -1.26 10.51 5.35
N TRP A 172 -1.99 9.77 6.19
CA TRP A 172 -1.55 9.38 7.53
C TRP A 172 -0.94 7.98 7.57
N GLU A 173 -0.88 7.28 6.43
CA GLU A 173 -0.23 5.97 6.30
C GLU A 173 1.19 5.97 6.89
N PRO A 174 2.08 6.94 6.56
CA PRO A 174 3.41 7.03 7.16
C PRO A 174 3.45 7.10 8.67
N MET A 175 2.64 7.98 9.24
CA MET A 175 2.61 8.16 10.68
C MET A 175 2.03 6.92 11.37
N ALA A 176 1.00 6.30 10.81
CA ALA A 176 0.38 5.10 11.37
C ALA A 176 1.33 3.90 11.34
N VAL A 177 2.05 3.69 10.23
CA VAL A 177 3.09 2.66 10.11
C VAL A 177 4.18 2.85 11.16
N GLN A 178 4.69 4.07 11.31
CA GLN A 178 5.71 4.38 12.32
C GLN A 178 5.20 4.09 13.74
N LEU A 179 3.95 4.48 14.07
CA LEU A 179 3.36 4.17 15.37
C LEU A 179 3.19 2.67 15.62
N VAL A 180 2.84 1.89 14.59
CA VAL A 180 2.75 0.43 14.70
C VAL A 180 4.13 -0.19 14.93
N ALA A 181 5.17 0.29 14.25
CA ALA A 181 6.54 -0.16 14.49
C ALA A 181 6.97 0.17 15.93
N ASP A 182 6.89 1.45 16.33
CA ASP A 182 7.43 1.95 17.60
C ASP A 182 6.67 1.43 18.83
N ILE A 183 5.34 1.46 18.79
CA ILE A 183 4.48 1.11 19.93
C ILE A 183 4.05 -0.36 19.87
N GLY A 184 3.83 -0.87 18.66
CA GLY A 184 3.45 -2.25 18.44
C GLY A 184 4.62 -3.24 18.53
N ASN A 185 5.86 -2.76 18.45
CA ASN A 185 7.07 -3.59 18.36
C ASN A 185 6.95 -4.61 17.21
N VAL A 186 6.56 -4.10 16.04
CA VAL A 186 6.45 -4.89 14.81
C VAL A 186 7.64 -4.55 13.94
N GLU A 187 8.54 -5.53 13.77
CA GLU A 187 9.62 -5.47 12.78
C GLU A 187 8.98 -5.72 11.41
N ASP A 188 8.83 -4.67 10.62
CA ASP A 188 8.13 -4.59 9.34
C ASP A 188 6.60 -4.64 9.39
N PRO A 189 5.95 -3.59 9.92
CA PRO A 189 4.49 -3.50 9.90
C PRO A 189 3.87 -3.52 8.49
N THR A 190 4.68 -3.38 7.43
CA THR A 190 4.20 -3.25 6.05
C THR A 190 4.66 -4.35 5.10
N GLY A 191 5.68 -5.13 5.47
CA GLY A 191 6.39 -6.03 4.57
C GLY A 191 7.26 -5.31 3.53
N CYS A 192 7.52 -4.00 3.69
CA CYS A 192 8.00 -3.09 2.65
C CYS A 192 9.12 -2.13 3.12
N TYR A 193 10.06 -2.57 3.96
CA TYR A 193 11.24 -1.76 4.35
C TYR A 193 12.15 -1.35 3.19
N ALA A 194 11.98 -1.95 2.02
CA ALA A 194 12.64 -1.55 0.79
C ALA A 194 11.60 -1.34 -0.30
N ALA A 195 11.86 -0.38 -1.18
CA ALA A 195 11.01 -0.18 -2.35
C ALA A 195 10.95 -1.44 -3.20
N PRO A 196 9.75 -1.95 -3.53
CA PRO A 196 9.64 -3.14 -4.36
C PRO A 196 10.34 -2.84 -5.69
N PRO A 197 11.34 -3.62 -6.12
CA PRO A 197 12.16 -3.25 -7.27
C PRO A 197 11.30 -3.07 -8.54
N PRO A 198 11.73 -2.26 -9.52
CA PRO A 198 11.04 -2.15 -10.79
C PRO A 198 10.86 -3.53 -11.44
N SER A 199 9.64 -3.81 -11.89
CA SER A 199 9.30 -5.06 -12.56
C SER A 199 9.73 -5.06 -14.03
N GLU A 200 9.69 -6.22 -14.68
CA GLU A 200 9.85 -6.29 -16.14
C GLU A 200 8.79 -5.42 -16.85
N SER A 201 7.58 -5.33 -16.28
CA SER A 201 6.52 -4.44 -16.75
C SER A 201 6.94 -2.97 -16.74
N ALA A 202 7.64 -2.53 -15.69
CA ALA A 202 8.19 -1.17 -15.60
C ALA A 202 9.22 -0.90 -16.71
N SER A 203 10.11 -1.86 -17.00
CA SER A 203 11.08 -1.74 -18.10
C SER A 203 10.40 -1.66 -19.47
N ARG A 204 9.36 -2.47 -19.71
CA ARG A 204 8.56 -2.43 -20.94
C ARG A 204 7.81 -1.10 -21.08
N ALA A 205 7.28 -0.56 -19.99
CA ALA A 205 6.62 0.73 -19.98
C ALA A 205 7.60 1.88 -20.31
N VAL A 206 8.83 1.83 -19.78
CA VAL A 206 9.91 2.76 -20.17
C VAL A 206 10.19 2.65 -21.67
N SER A 207 10.42 1.44 -22.20
CA SER A 207 10.68 1.25 -23.63
C SER A 207 9.54 1.77 -24.51
N PHE A 208 8.29 1.57 -24.08
CA PHE A 208 7.11 2.08 -24.80
C PHE A 208 7.15 3.60 -24.94
N VAL A 209 7.29 4.35 -23.84
CA VAL A 209 7.24 5.82 -23.90
C VAL A 209 8.40 6.45 -24.70
N PHE A 210 9.52 5.74 -24.84
CA PHE A 210 10.60 6.15 -25.74
C PHE A 210 10.21 6.05 -27.22
N GLY A 211 9.35 5.09 -27.59
CA GLY A 211 8.83 4.93 -28.94
C GLY A 211 7.86 6.04 -29.36
N GLU A 212 7.15 6.62 -28.39
CA GLU A 212 6.14 7.67 -28.62
C GLU A 212 6.73 9.10 -28.61
N LEU A 213 8.06 9.25 -28.49
CA LEU A 213 8.69 10.57 -28.47
C LEU A 213 8.40 11.34 -29.77
N GLY A 214 7.83 12.53 -29.63
CA GLY A 214 7.46 13.38 -30.76
C GLY A 214 6.00 13.29 -31.17
N ASP A 215 5.22 12.33 -30.67
CA ASP A 215 3.78 12.23 -30.93
C ASP A 215 3.02 13.44 -30.39
N ALA A 216 1.92 13.81 -31.05
CA ALA A 216 1.20 15.02 -30.68
C ALA A 216 0.40 14.82 -29.38
N TYR A 217 0.36 15.84 -28.53
CA TYR A 217 -0.62 15.87 -27.45
C TYR A 217 -2.02 16.14 -27.99
N GLU A 218 -3.00 15.38 -27.52
CA GLU A 218 -4.42 15.68 -27.73
C GLU A 218 -5.25 15.27 -26.52
N TRP A 219 -6.05 16.21 -25.99
CA TRP A 219 -6.86 15.98 -24.80
C TRP A 219 -7.85 14.83 -25.01
N GLY A 220 -7.76 13.79 -24.18
CA GLY A 220 -8.63 12.61 -24.27
C GLY A 220 -8.13 11.53 -25.24
N ALA A 221 -7.08 11.79 -26.03
CA ALA A 221 -6.55 10.82 -26.98
C ALA A 221 -5.92 9.61 -26.28
N THR A 222 -5.99 8.46 -26.96
CA THR A 222 -5.58 7.15 -26.40
C THR A 222 -4.60 6.40 -27.30
N GLY A 223 -3.87 7.11 -28.16
CA GLY A 223 -2.88 6.56 -29.08
C GLY A 223 -3.43 6.04 -30.41
N PRO A 224 -2.56 5.45 -31.24
CA PRO A 224 -1.11 5.37 -31.02
C PRO A 224 -0.38 6.70 -31.31
N ASP A 225 -0.78 7.49 -32.31
CA ASP A 225 0.03 8.66 -32.72
C ASP A 225 -0.29 9.96 -31.95
N ARG A 226 -1.18 9.88 -30.95
CA ARG A 226 -1.69 11.02 -30.18
C ARG A 226 -2.05 10.62 -28.77
N TRP A 227 -1.59 11.40 -27.79
CA TRP A 227 -1.71 11.04 -26.38
C TRP A 227 -2.19 12.20 -25.51
N ASP A 228 -2.98 11.90 -24.48
CA ASP A 228 -2.94 12.69 -23.25
C ASP A 228 -2.02 12.05 -22.21
N CYS A 229 -1.72 12.78 -21.14
CA CYS A 229 -0.76 12.37 -20.11
C CYS A 229 -1.07 10.99 -19.52
N SER A 230 -2.30 10.82 -19.03
CA SER A 230 -2.75 9.58 -18.41
C SER A 230 -2.88 8.42 -19.40
N ALA A 231 -3.26 8.68 -20.66
CA ALA A 231 -3.36 7.66 -21.68
C ALA A 231 -2.00 7.13 -22.12
N LEU A 232 -0.99 8.00 -22.24
CA LEU A 232 0.38 7.60 -22.58
C LEU A 232 0.91 6.57 -21.57
N VAL A 233 0.85 6.90 -20.27
CA VAL A 233 1.33 6.00 -19.23
C VAL A 233 0.45 4.77 -19.06
N GLN A 234 -0.86 4.88 -19.33
CA GLN A 234 -1.76 3.73 -19.37
C GLN A 234 -1.37 2.73 -20.47
N ALA A 235 -1.08 3.22 -21.68
CA ALA A 235 -0.65 2.36 -22.78
C ALA A 235 0.73 1.74 -22.52
N ALA A 236 1.65 2.52 -21.93
CA ALA A 236 2.97 2.04 -21.53
C ALA A 236 2.89 0.84 -20.57
N TYR A 237 2.11 0.96 -19.49
CA TYR A 237 1.94 -0.13 -18.54
C TYR A 237 1.14 -1.31 -19.11
N ARG A 238 0.19 -1.04 -20.02
CA ARG A 238 -0.53 -2.10 -20.76
C ARG A 238 0.41 -2.91 -21.65
N ALA A 239 1.40 -2.29 -22.29
CA ALA A 239 2.46 -2.99 -23.04
C ALA A 239 3.33 -3.86 -22.11
N GLY A 240 3.44 -3.48 -20.84
CA GLY A 240 4.05 -4.26 -19.77
C GLY A 240 3.15 -5.32 -19.13
N GLY A 241 1.88 -5.45 -19.55
CA GLY A 241 0.92 -6.43 -18.99
C GLY A 241 0.22 -5.98 -17.70
N VAL A 242 0.40 -4.74 -17.27
CA VAL A 242 -0.22 -4.17 -16.06
C VAL A 242 -1.35 -3.23 -16.49
N GLN A 243 -2.55 -3.44 -15.95
CA GLN A 243 -3.68 -2.55 -16.19
C GLN A 243 -3.68 -1.46 -15.13
N ILE A 244 -3.60 -0.21 -15.56
CA ILE A 244 -3.82 0.97 -14.71
C ILE A 244 -5.05 1.76 -15.18
N PRO A 245 -5.72 2.50 -14.28
CA PRO A 245 -6.89 3.31 -14.61
C PRO A 245 -6.63 4.35 -15.72
N ARG A 246 -7.70 4.86 -16.34
CA ARG A 246 -7.62 5.80 -17.47
C ARG A 246 -7.24 7.23 -17.06
N VAL A 247 -7.63 7.64 -15.87
CA VAL A 247 -7.56 9.03 -15.41
C VAL A 247 -6.51 9.19 -14.32
N THR A 248 -5.83 10.33 -14.34
CA THR A 248 -4.66 10.63 -13.51
C THR A 248 -4.88 10.40 -12.01
N TYR A 249 -6.00 10.86 -11.47
CA TYR A 249 -6.30 10.74 -10.03
C TYR A 249 -6.55 9.29 -9.58
N ASP A 250 -7.00 8.41 -10.50
CA ASP A 250 -7.14 6.97 -10.21
C ASP A 250 -5.79 6.25 -10.38
N GLN A 251 -4.96 6.69 -11.34
CA GLN A 251 -3.59 6.18 -11.51
C GLN A 251 -2.71 6.45 -10.28
N TRP A 252 -2.97 7.55 -9.55
CA TRP A 252 -2.35 7.83 -8.25
C TRP A 252 -2.57 6.73 -7.20
N LYS A 253 -3.58 5.89 -7.39
CA LYS A 253 -3.94 4.77 -6.50
C LYS A 253 -3.53 3.42 -7.06
N ALA A 254 -2.86 3.38 -8.21
CA ALA A 254 -2.64 2.17 -9.00
C ALA A 254 -1.31 1.46 -8.72
N GLY A 255 -0.80 1.55 -7.48
CA GLY A 255 0.46 0.89 -7.11
C GLY A 255 1.11 1.50 -5.88
N ALA A 256 2.42 1.28 -5.77
CA ALA A 256 3.19 1.64 -4.58
C ALA A 256 3.67 3.05 -4.52
N TYR A 257 3.41 3.71 -3.40
CA TYR A 257 3.96 5.04 -3.13
C TYR A 257 5.46 4.94 -2.91
N ILE A 258 6.22 5.60 -3.77
CA ILE A 258 7.68 5.66 -3.68
C ILE A 258 8.05 7.10 -3.32
N PRO A 259 8.80 7.35 -2.24
CA PRO A 259 9.33 8.68 -1.96
C PRO A 259 10.08 9.21 -3.19
N ILE A 260 9.92 10.48 -3.53
CA ILE A 260 10.47 11.01 -4.79
C ILE A 260 12.01 10.87 -4.87
N GLU A 261 12.68 10.80 -3.73
CA GLU A 261 14.11 10.55 -3.59
C GLU A 261 14.54 9.09 -3.90
N GLN A 262 13.61 8.16 -3.92
CA GLN A 262 13.82 6.72 -4.21
C GLN A 262 13.23 6.29 -5.56
N VAL A 263 12.74 7.25 -6.35
CA VAL A 263 12.10 6.99 -7.63
C VAL A 263 13.06 6.29 -8.60
N GLN A 264 12.58 5.25 -9.27
CA GLN A 264 13.33 4.45 -10.24
C GLN A 264 12.61 4.38 -11.58
N PRO A 265 13.32 4.14 -12.69
CA PRO A 265 12.71 4.10 -14.02
C PRO A 265 11.47 3.19 -14.07
N GLY A 266 10.39 3.73 -14.64
CA GLY A 266 9.06 3.13 -14.66
C GLY A 266 8.07 3.78 -13.70
N ASP A 267 8.52 4.35 -12.59
CA ASP A 267 7.62 5.01 -11.64
C ASP A 267 6.86 6.17 -12.29
N LEU A 268 5.60 6.35 -11.87
CA LEU A 268 4.74 7.42 -12.30
C LEU A 268 4.90 8.62 -11.37
N VAL A 269 5.29 9.77 -11.92
CA VAL A 269 5.40 11.03 -11.19
C VAL A 269 4.18 11.90 -11.46
N PHE A 270 3.67 12.57 -10.43
CA PHE A 270 2.38 13.25 -10.46
C PHE A 270 2.49 14.71 -10.03
N TYR A 271 1.58 15.53 -10.55
CA TYR A 271 1.51 16.96 -10.25
C TYR A 271 0.13 17.34 -9.71
N GLY A 272 0.11 18.10 -8.61
CA GLY A 272 -1.10 18.54 -7.92
C GLY A 272 -0.94 18.48 -6.41
N ASN A 273 -1.99 18.07 -5.69
CA ASN A 273 -1.98 17.99 -4.23
C ASN A 273 -2.42 16.61 -3.76
N MET A 274 -1.52 15.84 -3.16
CA MET A 274 -1.86 14.52 -2.61
C MET A 274 -2.93 14.56 -1.49
N ASN A 275 -3.19 15.73 -0.88
CA ASN A 275 -4.25 15.89 0.13
C ASN A 275 -5.63 16.17 -0.49
N ASP A 276 -5.69 16.44 -1.80
CA ASP A 276 -6.92 16.52 -2.59
C ASP A 276 -6.62 15.91 -3.97
N VAL A 277 -6.74 14.58 -4.07
CA VAL A 277 -6.35 13.84 -5.28
C VAL A 277 -7.07 14.31 -6.55
N ARG A 278 -8.20 15.00 -6.40
CA ARG A 278 -8.98 15.59 -7.51
C ARG A 278 -8.24 16.73 -8.19
N THR A 279 -7.25 17.33 -7.52
CA THR A 279 -6.38 18.35 -8.12
C THR A 279 -5.15 17.75 -8.78
N ILE A 280 -4.98 16.42 -8.75
CA ILE A 280 -3.93 15.74 -9.50
C ILE A 280 -4.31 15.78 -10.97
N HIS A 281 -3.57 16.58 -11.72
CA HIS A 281 -3.96 17.03 -13.05
C HIS A 281 -3.01 16.53 -14.14
N HIS A 282 -1.85 15.99 -13.76
CA HIS A 282 -0.86 15.49 -14.71
C HIS A 282 -0.01 14.35 -14.17
N VAL A 283 0.49 13.53 -15.08
CA VAL A 283 1.34 12.37 -14.82
C VAL A 283 2.38 12.21 -15.93
N GLY A 284 3.58 11.78 -15.55
CA GLY A 284 4.63 11.35 -16.47
C GLY A 284 5.27 10.05 -15.99
N LEU A 285 6.00 9.38 -16.89
CA LEU A 285 6.75 8.17 -16.56
C LEU A 285 8.22 8.51 -16.35
N TYR A 286 8.73 8.27 -15.14
CA TYR A 286 10.12 8.51 -14.77
C TYR A 286 11.06 7.58 -15.52
N ILE A 287 12.15 8.13 -16.06
CA ILE A 287 13.12 7.41 -16.90
C ILE A 287 14.55 7.45 -16.33
N GLY A 288 14.72 7.90 -15.09
CA GLY A 288 16.02 8.07 -14.44
C GLY A 288 16.55 9.50 -14.52
N ASN A 289 17.64 9.79 -13.79
CA ASN A 289 18.38 11.05 -13.84
C ASN A 289 17.53 12.33 -13.59
N GLY A 290 16.47 12.23 -12.77
CA GLY A 290 15.56 13.35 -12.52
C GLY A 290 14.68 13.71 -13.71
N GLU A 291 14.50 12.79 -14.67
CA GLU A 291 13.74 13.00 -15.91
C GLU A 291 12.56 12.06 -16.05
N MET A 292 11.55 12.53 -16.76
CA MET A 292 10.37 11.77 -17.18
C MET A 292 10.12 11.93 -18.68
N ILE A 293 9.32 11.04 -19.24
CA ILE A 293 8.62 11.26 -20.51
C ILE A 293 7.15 11.57 -20.21
N GLU A 294 6.64 12.62 -20.83
CA GLU A 294 5.29 13.14 -20.63
C GLU A 294 4.62 13.54 -21.95
N ALA A 295 3.29 13.47 -21.99
CA ALA A 295 2.44 14.17 -22.97
C ALA A 295 1.84 15.40 -22.25
N PRO A 296 2.38 16.62 -22.42
CA PRO A 296 2.20 17.69 -21.43
C PRO A 296 0.89 18.49 -21.55
N TYR A 297 0.60 19.06 -22.72
CA TYR A 297 -0.55 19.95 -22.94
C TYR A 297 -0.80 20.19 -24.43
N THR A 298 -1.98 20.72 -24.78
CA THR A 298 -2.39 21.03 -26.15
C THR A 298 -1.38 21.91 -26.88
N GLY A 299 -0.95 21.45 -28.07
CA GLY A 299 0.03 22.15 -28.90
C GLY A 299 1.49 21.78 -28.62
N ALA A 300 1.75 20.88 -27.68
CA ALA A 300 3.05 20.26 -27.47
C ALA A 300 3.04 18.79 -27.92
N ASN A 301 4.23 18.20 -27.94
CA ASN A 301 4.44 16.79 -28.27
C ASN A 301 4.93 16.02 -27.05
N VAL A 302 4.82 14.70 -27.10
CA VAL A 302 5.47 13.78 -26.15
C VAL A 302 6.96 14.09 -26.13
N ARG A 303 7.49 14.33 -24.93
CA ARG A 303 8.87 14.82 -24.77
C ARG A 303 9.48 14.34 -23.46
N LYS A 304 10.81 14.44 -23.39
CA LYS A 304 11.55 14.36 -22.11
C LYS A 304 11.42 15.68 -21.36
N SER A 305 11.28 15.62 -20.04
CA SER A 305 11.27 16.79 -19.17
C SER A 305 11.86 16.45 -17.80
N LYS A 306 12.40 17.45 -17.10
CA LYS A 306 12.77 17.28 -15.69
C LYS A 306 11.51 17.04 -14.88
N ILE A 307 11.56 16.18 -13.87
CA ILE A 307 10.40 15.97 -12.97
C ILE A 307 10.03 17.25 -12.20
N THR A 308 10.96 18.19 -12.07
CA THR A 308 10.76 19.49 -11.42
C THR A 308 10.27 20.58 -12.38
N VAL A 309 9.86 20.23 -13.61
CA VAL A 309 9.45 21.21 -14.63
C VAL A 309 8.22 22.02 -14.18
N TRP A 310 7.33 21.43 -13.40
CA TRP A 310 6.16 22.10 -12.82
C TRP A 310 6.31 22.25 -11.30
N PRO A 311 5.80 23.34 -10.71
CA PRO A 311 6.08 23.71 -9.32
C PRO A 311 5.36 22.85 -8.27
N ASP A 312 4.35 22.07 -8.67
CA ASP A 312 3.49 21.29 -7.79
C ASP A 312 3.72 19.77 -7.93
N LEU A 313 4.97 19.39 -8.16
CA LEU A 313 5.41 18.00 -8.07
C LEU A 313 5.05 17.43 -6.70
N ILE A 314 4.34 16.30 -6.71
CA ILE A 314 4.02 15.58 -5.49
C ILE A 314 5.30 14.87 -4.99
N PRO A 315 5.63 14.94 -3.68
CA PRO A 315 6.86 14.34 -3.13
C PRO A 315 6.82 12.80 -3.04
N TYR A 316 5.93 12.16 -3.80
CA TYR A 316 5.87 10.72 -3.98
C TYR A 316 5.50 10.40 -5.43
N ALA A 317 6.01 9.28 -5.92
CA ALA A 317 5.65 8.63 -7.17
C ALA A 317 4.78 7.39 -6.89
N VAL A 318 4.24 6.79 -7.94
CA VAL A 318 3.56 5.47 -7.88
C VAL A 318 4.33 4.45 -8.70
N ARG A 319 4.55 3.25 -8.15
CA ARG A 319 5.10 2.08 -8.84
C ARG A 319 3.99 1.05 -9.11
N PRO A 320 3.40 1.03 -10.32
CA PRO A 320 2.40 0.03 -10.68
C PRO A 320 2.95 -1.39 -10.81
N GLY A 321 2.07 -2.37 -10.60
CA GLY A 321 2.34 -3.78 -10.91
C GLY A 321 3.34 -4.46 -9.97
N VAL A 322 3.45 -3.97 -8.74
CA VAL A 322 4.17 -4.62 -7.64
C VAL A 322 3.19 -5.07 -6.57
#